data_AF-A0A951V1S3-F1
#
_entry.id   AF-A0A951V1S3-F1
#
_cell.length_a   1.000
_cell.length_b   1.000
_cell.length_c   1.000
_cell.angle_alpha   90.00
_cell.angle_beta   90.00
_cell.angle_gamma   90.00
#
_symmetry.space_group_name_H-M   'P 1'
#
loop_
_entity.id
_entity.type
_entity.pdbx_description
1 polymer ?
#
loop_
_entity_poly.entity_id
_entity_poly.type
_entity_poly.pdbx_seq_one_letter_code
_entity_poly.pdbx_strand_id
1 'polypeptide(L)'
;MKTYLHQDKTVSKAAAFTKVLNETEYTSVLDPNGIRDYLCKIDIYFGGEPAGSVNIYYSPNKDTYKLTAQSLPDPLHREKISNYWQQFIEDASLNCKKDHICAYVDGSFLGGKTGYGAVIIKNDTILHEISGKLDDTYNRHHQIGGELK
;
A
#
# COMPACT_ATOMS: atom_id res chain seq x y z
N MET A 1 10.11 -25.56 26.27
CA MET A 1 9.21 -24.66 25.50
C MET A 1 9.98 -24.23 24.25
N LYS A 2 9.41 -24.36 23.05
CA LYS A 2 10.05 -23.84 21.83
C LYS A 2 9.94 -22.33 21.85
N THR A 3 11.08 -21.65 21.94
CA THR A 3 11.16 -20.19 21.84
C THR A 3 11.11 -19.82 20.37
N TYR A 4 10.01 -19.22 19.94
CA TYR A 4 9.81 -18.79 18.57
C TYR A 4 10.44 -17.40 18.38
N LEU A 5 11.36 -17.25 17.42
CA LEU A 5 12.29 -16.12 17.34
C LEU A 5 11.61 -14.80 16.89
N HIS A 6 10.51 -14.91 16.14
CA HIS A 6 9.81 -13.76 15.54
C HIS A 6 8.30 -13.77 15.78
N GLN A 7 7.81 -14.65 16.64
CA GLN A 7 6.39 -14.78 16.95
C GLN A 7 5.80 -13.46 17.47
N ASP A 8 6.51 -12.76 18.36
CA ASP A 8 6.02 -11.50 18.95
C ASP A 8 5.78 -10.42 17.90
N LYS A 9 6.66 -10.32 16.89
CA LYS A 9 6.51 -9.37 15.78
C LYS A 9 5.29 -9.72 14.93
N THR A 10 5.18 -10.99 14.54
CA THR A 10 4.08 -11.46 13.68
C THR A 10 2.73 -11.33 14.38
N VAL A 11 2.66 -11.71 15.66
CA VAL A 11 1.45 -11.57 16.49
C VAL A 11 1.08 -10.11 16.71
N SER A 12 2.06 -9.25 17.02
CA SER A 12 1.81 -7.82 17.21
C SER A 12 1.23 -7.17 15.96
N LYS A 13 1.81 -7.45 14.78
CA LYS A 13 1.32 -6.92 13.50
C LYS A 13 -0.05 -7.47 13.14
N ALA A 14 -0.29 -8.76 13.37
CA ALA A 14 -1.59 -9.38 13.15
C ALA A 14 -2.66 -8.78 14.09
N ALA A 15 -2.35 -8.60 15.37
CA ALA A 15 -3.24 -7.97 16.34
C ALA A 15 -3.58 -6.52 15.94
N ALA A 16 -2.59 -5.75 15.47
CA ALA A 16 -2.84 -4.40 14.95
C ALA A 16 -3.80 -4.43 13.75
N PHE A 17 -3.62 -5.36 12.82
CA PHE A 17 -4.52 -5.50 11.68
C PHE A 17 -5.93 -5.96 12.09
N THR A 18 -6.06 -6.84 13.10
CA THR A 18 -7.40 -7.23 13.60
C THR A 18 -8.17 -6.06 14.17
N LYS A 19 -7.51 -5.10 14.82
CA LYS A 19 -8.16 -3.88 15.31
C LYS A 19 -8.76 -3.08 14.15
N VAL A 20 -7.99 -2.88 13.09
CA VAL A 20 -8.46 -2.19 11.87
C VAL A 20 -9.67 -2.90 11.28
N LEU A 21 -9.61 -4.22 11.11
CA LEU A 21 -10.75 -4.98 10.57
C LEU A 21 -11.99 -4.88 11.47
N ASN A 22 -11.82 -4.87 12.79
CA ASN A 22 -12.92 -4.76 13.75
C ASN A 22 -13.56 -3.36 13.81
N GLU A 23 -12.96 -2.35 13.18
CA GLU A 23 -13.55 -1.02 12.97
C GLU A 23 -14.39 -0.94 11.68
N THR A 24 -14.45 -2.04 10.91
CA THR A 24 -15.19 -2.14 9.64
C THR A 24 -16.43 -3.04 9.78
N GLU A 25 -16.96 -3.53 8.66
CA GLU A 25 -18.04 -4.52 8.64
C GLU A 25 -17.63 -5.94 9.10
N TYR A 26 -16.33 -6.18 9.30
CA TYR A 26 -15.78 -7.48 9.65
C TYR A 26 -15.58 -7.63 11.15
N THR A 27 -15.69 -8.86 11.62
CA THR A 27 -15.13 -9.28 12.91
C THR A 27 -13.97 -10.21 12.64
N SER A 28 -12.86 -10.03 13.36
CA SER A 28 -11.62 -10.77 13.15
C SER A 28 -11.02 -11.21 14.48
N VAL A 29 -10.52 -12.44 14.50
CA VAL A 29 -9.94 -13.07 15.69
C VAL A 29 -8.66 -13.79 15.30
N LEU A 30 -7.61 -13.65 16.10
CA LEU A 30 -6.39 -14.44 15.91
C LEU A 30 -6.66 -15.90 16.27
N ASP A 31 -6.33 -16.82 15.37
CA ASP A 31 -6.42 -18.26 15.62
C ASP A 31 -5.19 -18.70 16.44
N PRO A 32 -5.32 -19.04 17.73
CA PRO A 32 -4.16 -19.39 18.57
C PRO A 32 -3.42 -20.63 18.06
N ASN A 33 -4.12 -21.54 17.38
CA ASN A 33 -3.53 -22.76 16.81
C ASN A 33 -2.82 -22.48 15.47
N GLY A 34 -3.12 -21.34 14.85
CA GLY A 34 -2.51 -20.88 13.61
C GLY A 34 -1.29 -19.98 13.79
N ILE A 35 -0.84 -19.74 15.02
CA ILE A 35 0.35 -18.92 15.31
C ILE A 35 1.64 -19.76 15.18
N ARG A 36 2.59 -19.26 14.40
CA ARG A 36 3.94 -19.82 14.18
C ARG A 36 4.97 -18.68 14.13
N ASP A 37 6.26 -19.02 14.05
CA ASP A 37 7.39 -18.05 13.99
C ASP A 37 7.16 -16.87 13.03
N TYR A 38 6.69 -17.20 11.82
CA TYR A 38 6.60 -16.27 10.70
C TYR A 38 5.18 -16.15 10.16
N LEU A 39 4.20 -16.73 10.84
CA LEU A 39 2.84 -16.84 10.34
C LEU A 39 1.85 -16.63 11.49
N CYS A 40 0.88 -15.77 11.26
CA CYS A 40 -0.30 -15.68 12.10
C CYS A 40 -1.54 -15.82 11.24
N LYS A 41 -2.45 -16.71 11.64
CA LYS A 41 -3.76 -16.89 11.00
C LYS A 41 -4.81 -16.07 11.73
N ILE A 42 -5.68 -15.45 10.95
CA ILE A 42 -6.80 -14.62 11.43
C ILE A 42 -8.07 -15.20 10.83
N ASP A 43 -9.00 -15.58 11.69
CA ASP A 43 -10.34 -15.98 11.30
C ASP A 43 -11.21 -14.74 11.11
N ILE A 44 -11.99 -14.74 10.04
CA ILE A 44 -12.78 -13.59 9.58
C ILE A 44 -14.25 -13.97 9.57
N TYR A 45 -15.06 -13.05 10.08
CA TYR A 45 -16.51 -13.15 10.15
C TYR A 45 -17.14 -11.91 9.51
N PHE A 46 -18.27 -12.09 8.83
CA PHE A 46 -19.05 -11.02 8.24
C PHE A 46 -20.51 -11.17 8.69
N GLY A 47 -21.06 -10.15 9.34
CA GLY A 47 -22.41 -10.24 9.93
C GLY A 47 -22.57 -11.33 10.99
N GLY A 48 -21.47 -11.75 11.64
CA GLY A 48 -21.45 -12.83 12.64
C GLY A 48 -21.22 -14.24 12.06
N GLU A 49 -21.31 -14.41 10.75
CA GLU A 49 -21.08 -15.69 10.09
C GLU A 49 -19.61 -15.87 9.66
N PRO A 50 -19.06 -17.09 9.70
CA PRO A 50 -17.68 -17.34 9.30
C PRO A 50 -17.50 -17.10 7.80
N ALA A 51 -16.70 -16.10 7.46
CA ALA A 51 -16.38 -15.75 6.07
C ALA A 51 -15.14 -16.51 5.56
N GLY A 52 -14.27 -16.98 6.46
CA GLY A 52 -13.05 -17.72 6.13
C GLY A 52 -11.87 -17.25 6.96
N SER A 53 -10.66 -17.32 6.41
CA SER A 53 -9.46 -16.88 7.13
C SER A 53 -8.40 -16.27 6.22
N VAL A 54 -7.55 -15.45 6.82
CA VAL A 54 -6.37 -14.87 6.19
C VAL A 54 -5.12 -15.21 6.98
N ASN A 55 -3.99 -15.22 6.28
CA ASN A 55 -2.68 -15.51 6.84
C ASN A 55 -1.77 -14.31 6.65
N ILE A 56 -1.12 -13.87 7.72
CA ILE A 56 -0.08 -12.84 7.69
C ILE A 56 1.27 -13.51 7.88
N TYR A 57 2.13 -13.33 6.88
CA TYR A 57 3.51 -13.80 6.88
C TYR A 57 4.48 -12.68 7.20
N TYR A 58 5.48 -12.95 8.04
CA TYR A 58 6.62 -12.07 8.26
C TYR A 58 7.87 -12.61 7.54
N SER A 59 8.50 -11.77 6.73
CA SER A 59 9.77 -12.07 6.07
C SER A 59 10.92 -11.42 6.82
N PRO A 60 11.69 -12.16 7.64
CA PRO A 60 12.76 -11.57 8.46
C PRO A 60 13.87 -10.94 7.61
N ASN A 61 14.19 -11.55 6.46
CA ASN A 61 15.24 -11.07 5.56
C ASN A 61 14.92 -9.71 4.92
N LYS A 62 13.64 -9.40 4.73
CA LYS A 62 13.17 -8.17 4.09
C LYS A 62 12.57 -7.18 5.09
N ASP A 63 12.39 -7.62 6.34
CA ASP A 63 11.59 -6.95 7.37
C ASP A 63 10.20 -6.48 6.86
N THR A 64 9.56 -7.33 6.04
CA THR A 64 8.23 -7.03 5.45
C THR A 64 7.18 -8.03 5.87
N TYR A 65 5.91 -7.59 5.78
CA TYR A 65 4.74 -8.43 6.04
C TYR A 65 3.94 -8.63 4.76
N LYS A 66 3.36 -9.82 4.61
CA LYS A 66 2.52 -10.18 3.47
C LYS A 66 1.24 -10.83 3.96
N LEU A 67 0.09 -10.37 3.46
CA LEU A 67 -1.19 -11.03 3.66
C LEU A 67 -1.51 -11.97 2.50
N THR A 68 -2.06 -13.14 2.82
CA THR A 68 -2.66 -14.05 1.82
C THR A 68 -4.10 -14.39 2.21
N ALA A 69 -5.01 -14.21 1.27
CA ALA A 69 -6.45 -14.37 1.45
C ALA A 69 -7.00 -15.63 0.74
N GLN A 70 -6.18 -16.65 0.47
CA GLN A 70 -6.60 -17.85 -0.27
C GLN A 70 -7.69 -18.65 0.45
N SER A 71 -7.69 -18.61 1.78
CA SER A 71 -8.65 -19.31 2.64
C SER A 71 -9.95 -18.51 2.87
N LEU A 72 -10.16 -17.42 2.12
CA LEU A 72 -11.44 -16.74 1.96
C LEU A 72 -12.09 -17.22 0.65
N PRO A 73 -13.26 -17.89 0.71
CA PRO A 73 -13.93 -18.41 -0.48
C PRO A 73 -14.44 -17.29 -1.40
N ASP A 74 -15.04 -16.26 -0.80
CA ASP A 74 -15.70 -15.18 -1.53
C ASP A 74 -14.68 -14.18 -2.13
N PRO A 75 -14.65 -13.99 -3.47
CA PRO A 75 -13.80 -12.99 -4.13
C PRO A 75 -13.97 -11.56 -3.62
N LEU A 76 -15.21 -11.13 -3.30
CA LEU A 76 -15.49 -9.77 -2.85
C LEU A 76 -14.87 -9.50 -1.48
N HIS A 77 -14.98 -10.47 -0.57
CA HIS A 77 -14.32 -10.38 0.74
C HIS A 77 -12.80 -10.41 0.62
N ARG A 78 -12.26 -11.22 -0.31
CA ARG A 78 -10.81 -11.23 -0.60
C ARG A 78 -10.31 -9.87 -1.06
N GLU A 79 -11.02 -9.25 -1.99
CA GLU A 79 -10.64 -7.93 -2.52
C GLU A 79 -10.70 -6.87 -1.43
N LYS A 80 -11.81 -6.78 -0.70
CA LYS A 80 -11.99 -5.82 0.41
C LYS A 80 -10.89 -5.93 1.47
N ILE A 81 -10.62 -7.15 1.95
CA ILE A 81 -9.62 -7.38 3.00
C ILE A 81 -8.21 -7.10 2.47
N SER A 82 -7.94 -7.36 1.19
CA SER A 82 -6.67 -7.00 0.56
C SER A 82 -6.49 -5.49 0.48
N ASN A 83 -7.56 -4.73 0.20
CA ASN A 83 -7.54 -3.27 0.19
C ASN A 83 -7.30 -2.69 1.60
N TYR A 84 -8.00 -3.20 2.62
CA TYR A 84 -7.74 -2.82 4.02
C TYR A 84 -6.31 -3.14 4.44
N TRP A 85 -5.74 -4.26 3.98
CA TRP A 85 -4.34 -4.59 4.24
C TRP A 85 -3.36 -3.61 3.57
N GLN A 86 -3.60 -3.25 2.30
CA GLN A 86 -2.78 -2.26 1.61
C GLN A 86 -2.80 -0.92 2.34
N GLN A 87 -3.99 -0.40 2.65
CA GLN A 87 -4.15 0.83 3.44
C GLN A 87 -3.43 0.74 4.78
N PHE A 88 -3.60 -0.36 5.53
CA PHE A 88 -2.93 -0.57 6.81
C PHE A 88 -1.39 -0.56 6.70
N ILE A 89 -0.83 -1.14 5.64
CA ILE A 89 0.62 -1.14 5.42
C ILE A 89 1.09 0.23 4.92
N GLU A 90 0.32 0.91 4.09
CA GLU A 90 0.60 2.25 3.59
C GLU A 90 0.53 3.29 4.70
N ASP A 91 -0.49 3.26 5.56
CA ASP A 91 -0.64 4.13 6.75
C ASP A 91 0.43 3.86 7.80
N ALA A 92 0.80 2.59 8.00
CA ALA A 92 1.96 2.26 8.82
C ALA A 92 3.28 2.75 8.18
N SER A 93 3.33 2.85 6.85
CA SER A 93 4.46 3.43 6.12
C SER A 93 4.45 4.95 6.15
N LEU A 94 3.28 5.60 6.18
CA LEU A 94 3.12 7.05 6.32
C LEU A 94 3.55 7.49 7.72
N ASN A 95 3.26 6.69 8.75
CA ASN A 95 3.81 6.87 10.09
C ASN A 95 5.32 6.59 10.20
N CYS A 96 5.95 5.99 9.19
CA CYS A 96 7.41 5.78 9.13
C CYS A 96 8.13 6.54 7.99
N LYS A 97 7.44 7.35 7.19
CA LYS A 97 8.03 8.13 6.10
C LYS A 97 8.08 9.60 6.45
N LYS A 98 9.32 10.02 6.75
CA LYS A 98 9.82 11.36 6.44
C LYS A 98 9.27 11.82 5.09
N ASP A 99 8.65 13.01 5.07
CA ASP A 99 8.50 13.89 3.90
C ASP A 99 8.55 13.20 2.54
N HIS A 100 7.44 12.58 2.11
CA HIS A 100 7.38 12.00 0.77
C HIS A 100 7.11 13.11 -0.25
N ILE A 101 8.07 13.34 -1.14
CA ILE A 101 7.94 14.28 -2.25
C ILE A 101 7.78 13.46 -3.54
N CYS A 102 6.68 13.71 -4.26
CA CYS A 102 6.37 13.13 -5.57
C CYS A 102 6.43 14.22 -6.63
N ALA A 103 6.82 13.85 -7.86
CA ALA A 103 6.73 14.72 -9.02
C ALA A 103 5.93 14.01 -10.13
N TYR A 104 4.87 14.65 -10.60
CA TYR A 104 4.09 14.22 -11.75
C TYR A 104 4.47 15.10 -12.92
N VAL A 105 4.93 14.53 -14.03
CA VAL A 105 5.43 15.27 -15.19
C VAL A 105 4.72 14.78 -16.43
N ASP A 106 4.23 15.71 -17.26
CA ASP A 106 3.59 15.41 -18.54
C ASP A 106 3.97 16.44 -19.62
N GLY A 107 3.90 16.02 -20.88
CA GLY A 107 4.20 16.82 -22.05
C GLY A 107 3.03 16.84 -23.02
N SER A 108 2.77 18.00 -23.63
CA SER A 108 1.68 18.16 -24.60
C SER A 108 2.20 18.68 -25.94
N PHE A 109 1.63 18.18 -27.04
CA PHE A 109 1.90 18.65 -28.38
C PHE A 109 0.58 18.98 -29.10
N LEU A 110 0.41 20.25 -29.49
CA LEU A 110 -0.78 20.71 -30.20
C LEU A 110 -0.43 21.78 -31.22
N GLY A 111 -0.89 21.60 -32.47
CA GLY A 111 -0.74 22.62 -33.52
C GLY A 111 0.72 23.00 -33.82
N GLY A 112 1.64 22.03 -33.75
CA GLY A 112 3.05 22.27 -33.98
C GLY A 112 3.75 23.00 -32.83
N LYS A 113 3.17 23.05 -31.63
CA LYS A 113 3.78 23.62 -30.42
C LYS A 113 3.92 22.53 -29.36
N THR A 114 5.10 22.47 -28.72
CA THR A 114 5.33 21.58 -27.57
C THR A 114 5.31 22.35 -26.26
N GLY A 115 4.65 21.79 -25.24
CA GLY A 115 4.64 22.31 -23.88
C GLY A 115 4.84 21.21 -22.85
N TYR A 116 5.08 21.61 -21.61
CA TYR A 116 5.27 20.71 -20.48
C TYR A 116 4.52 21.20 -19.24
N GLY A 117 4.19 20.26 -18.36
CA GLY A 117 3.64 20.51 -17.03
C GLY A 117 4.28 19.56 -16.02
N ALA A 118 4.53 20.06 -14.82
CA ALA A 118 4.96 19.27 -13.69
C ALA A 118 4.30 19.75 -12.40
N VAL A 119 3.93 18.82 -11.53
CA VAL A 119 3.39 19.09 -10.19
C VAL A 119 4.23 18.36 -9.15
N ILE A 120 4.76 19.11 -8.19
CA ILE A 120 5.50 18.57 -7.04
C ILE A 120 4.54 18.53 -5.85
N ILE A 121 4.31 17.33 -5.32
CA ILE A 121 3.37 17.09 -4.21
C ILE A 121 4.16 16.57 -3.01
N LYS A 122 3.87 17.10 -1.82
CA LYS A 122 4.37 16.59 -0.55
C LYS A 122 3.20 16.23 0.34
N ASN A 123 3.07 14.93 0.67
CA ASN A 123 2.02 14.41 1.54
C ASN A 123 0.63 14.99 1.18
N ASP A 124 0.24 14.85 -0.09
CA ASP A 124 -1.03 15.34 -0.67
C ASP A 124 -1.19 16.86 -0.78
N THR A 125 -0.19 17.65 -0.40
CA THR A 125 -0.16 19.10 -0.62
C THR A 125 0.67 19.44 -1.85
N ILE A 126 0.08 20.19 -2.78
CA ILE A 126 0.81 20.74 -3.93
C ILE A 126 1.82 21.78 -3.41
N LEU A 127 3.11 21.53 -3.61
CA LEU A 127 4.18 22.47 -3.26
C LEU A 127 4.47 23.43 -4.41
N HIS A 128 4.55 22.90 -5.62
CA HIS A 128 4.89 23.66 -6.81
C HIS A 128 4.21 23.09 -8.04
N GLU A 129 3.78 23.99 -8.91
CA GLU A 129 3.35 23.70 -10.27
C GLU A 129 4.28 24.44 -11.23
N ILE A 130 4.75 23.73 -12.24
CA ILE A 130 5.63 24.28 -13.26
C ILE A 130 5.00 23.94 -14.60
N SER A 131 4.81 24.94 -15.46
CA SER A 131 4.39 24.70 -16.83
C SER A 131 5.06 25.68 -17.76
N GLY A 132 5.21 25.29 -19.02
CA GLY A 132 5.88 26.12 -20.00
C GLY A 132 5.70 25.62 -21.42
N LYS A 133 6.02 26.51 -22.36
CA LYS A 133 6.15 26.17 -23.77
C LYS A 133 7.63 25.97 -24.08
N LEU A 134 7.96 24.94 -24.84
CA LEU A 134 9.29 24.74 -25.36
C LEU A 134 9.50 25.58 -26.64
N ASP A 135 10.76 25.89 -26.92
CA ASP A 135 11.15 26.60 -28.13
C ASP A 135 10.82 25.79 -29.39
N ASP A 136 10.62 26.51 -30.50
CA ASP A 136 10.12 25.89 -31.72
C ASP A 136 11.10 24.89 -32.35
N THR A 137 12.37 24.94 -31.96
CA THR A 137 13.41 23.97 -32.30
C THR A 137 13.09 22.55 -31.83
N TYR A 138 12.28 22.42 -30.77
CA TYR A 138 11.89 21.13 -30.19
C TYR A 138 10.58 20.57 -30.75
N ASN A 139 9.85 21.32 -31.58
CA ASN A 139 8.55 20.90 -32.14
C ASN A 139 8.61 19.68 -33.08
N ARG A 140 9.82 19.23 -33.46
CA ARG A 140 10.05 18.02 -34.27
C ARG A 140 10.42 16.78 -33.43
N HIS A 141 10.59 16.94 -32.12
CA HIS A 141 11.01 15.87 -31.23
C HIS A 141 9.83 15.41 -30.39
N HIS A 142 9.49 14.12 -30.48
CA HIS A 142 8.37 13.52 -29.75
C HIS A 142 8.72 13.16 -28.29
N GLN A 143 10.00 13.16 -27.94
CA GLN A 143 10.49 12.89 -26.58
C GLN A 143 11.59 13.88 -26.26
N ILE A 144 11.39 14.69 -25.22
CA ILE A 144 12.32 15.72 -24.79
C ILE A 144 12.54 15.53 -23.29
N GLY A 145 13.78 15.22 -22.92
CA GLY A 145 14.23 15.17 -21.53
C GLY A 145 14.95 16.46 -21.16
N GLY A 146 14.86 16.87 -19.90
CA GLY A 146 15.55 18.04 -19.37
C GLY A 146 15.62 18.00 -17.85
N GLU A 147 16.46 18.86 -17.28
CA GLU A 147 16.58 19.03 -15.83
C GLU A 147 15.69 20.20 -15.38
N LEU A 148 14.95 20.02 -14.29
CA LEU A 148 14.29 21.11 -13.59
C LEU A 148 15.37 21.90 -12.82
N LYS A 149 15.47 23.19 -13.08
CA LYS A 149 16.37 24.12 -12.35
C LYS A 149 15.56 25.05 -11.46
#